data_AF-A0A1B8ZID0-F1
#
_entry.id   AF-A0A1B8ZID0-F1
#
_cell.length_a   1.000
_cell.length_b   1.000
_cell.length_c   1.000
_cell.angle_alpha   90.00
_cell.angle_beta   90.00
_cell.angle_gamma   90.00
#
_symmetry.space_group_name_H-M   'P 1'
#
loop_
_entity.id
_entity.type
_entity.pdbx_description
1 polymer ?
#
loop_
_entity_poly.entity_id
_entity_poly.type
_entity_poly.pdbx_seq_one_letter_code
_entity_poly.pdbx_strand_id
1 'polypeptide(L)' 'MKFKIGQKVREIASGYECIIVATKEEPQKKTLDPYNRSEVYPESGKDYLVLKKVAENDYLGEMHVYETQLEEIKN' A
#
# COMPACT_ATOMS: atom_id res chain seq x y z
N MET A 1 -13.24 2.81 4.17
CA MET A 1 -12.14 2.14 3.43
C MET A 1 -12.35 0.64 3.49
N LYS A 2 -12.20 -0.08 2.37
CA LYS A 2 -12.39 -1.53 2.26
C LYS A 2 -11.19 -2.36 2.73
N PHE A 3 -9.98 -1.87 2.56
CA PHE A 3 -8.74 -2.60 2.87
C PHE A 3 -7.99 -1.98 4.05
N LYS A 4 -7.22 -2.79 4.78
CA LYS A 4 -6.44 -2.35 5.96
C LYS A 4 -4.94 -2.39 5.71
N ILE A 5 -4.17 -1.57 6.43
CA ILE A 5 -2.70 -1.65 6.42
C ILE A 5 -2.25 -3.07 6.79
N GLY A 6 -1.27 -3.59 6.05
CA GLY A 6 -0.76 -4.96 6.18
C GLY A 6 -1.55 -6.01 5.39
N GLN A 7 -2.70 -5.65 4.79
CA GLN A 7 -3.48 -6.56 3.97
C GLN A 7 -2.82 -6.80 2.60
N LYS A 8 -2.79 -8.06 2.17
CA LYS A 8 -2.38 -8.44 0.81
C LYS A 8 -3.55 -8.25 -0.15
N VAL A 9 -3.29 -7.56 -1.24
CA VAL A 9 -4.26 -7.23 -2.29
C VAL A 9 -3.62 -7.45 -3.65
N ARG A 10 -4.42 -7.52 -4.70
CA ARG A 10 -3.93 -7.50 -6.08
C ARG A 10 -4.36 -6.20 -6.74
N GLU A 11 -3.46 -5.56 -7.47
CA GLU A 11 -3.79 -4.38 -8.27
C GLU A 11 -4.29 -4.86 -9.65
N ILE A 12 -5.47 -4.39 -10.04
CA ILE A 12 -6.24 -4.96 -11.14
C ILE A 12 -5.58 -4.69 -12.50
N ALA A 13 -5.00 -3.51 -12.72
CA ALA A 13 -4.49 -3.13 -14.03
C ALA A 13 -3.15 -3.82 -14.37
N SER A 14 -2.27 -3.94 -13.39
CA SER A 14 -0.94 -4.54 -13.50
C SER A 14 -0.91 -6.03 -13.16
N GLY A 15 -1.92 -6.50 -12.43
CA GLY A 15 -2.00 -7.87 -11.93
C GLY A 15 -1.02 -8.19 -10.80
N TYR A 16 -0.31 -7.21 -10.25
CA TYR A 16 0.69 -7.44 -9.21
C TYR A 16 0.05 -7.69 -7.84
N GLU A 17 0.60 -8.67 -7.12
CA GLU A 17 0.37 -8.81 -5.68
C GLU A 17 1.03 -7.64 -4.95
N CYS A 18 0.30 -7.02 -4.05
CA CYS A 18 0.73 -5.85 -3.30
C CYS A 18 0.34 -6.00 -1.82
N ILE A 19 0.94 -5.18 -0.98
CA ILE A 19 0.55 -5.00 0.43
C ILE A 19 0.19 -3.55 0.69
N ILE A 20 -0.91 -3.30 1.41
CA ILE A 20 -1.29 -1.95 1.84
C ILE A 20 -0.31 -1.47 2.91
N VAL A 21 0.28 -0.29 2.72
CA VAL A 21 1.19 0.33 3.69
C VAL A 21 0.73 1.68 4.21
N ALA A 22 -0.16 2.37 3.49
CA ALA A 22 -0.88 3.54 3.98
C ALA A 22 -2.30 3.60 3.41
N THR A 23 -3.16 4.31 4.13
CA THR A 23 -4.52 4.66 3.75
C THR A 23 -4.67 6.19 3.76
N LYS A 24 -5.79 6.72 3.25
CA LYS A 24 -6.10 8.17 3.34
C LYS A 24 -6.12 8.69 4.77
N GLU A 25 -6.47 7.84 5.73
CA GLU A 25 -6.63 8.19 7.13
C GLU A 25 -5.36 7.86 7.96
N GLU A 26 -4.65 6.81 7.57
CA GLU A 26 -3.51 6.26 8.31
C GLU A 26 -2.25 6.24 7.43
N PRO A 27 -1.22 7.05 7.75
CA PRO A 27 0.00 7.10 6.94
C PRO A 27 0.91 5.88 7.19
N GLN A 28 1.77 5.61 6.22
CA GLN A 28 2.92 4.74 6.44
C GLN A 28 3.92 5.46 7.36
N LYS A 29 4.27 4.83 8.48
CA LYS A 29 5.31 5.29 9.40
C LYS A 29 6.57 4.46 9.20
N LYS A 30 7.70 5.10 8.91
CA LYS A 30 8.99 4.39 8.86
C LYS A 30 9.44 4.07 10.28
N THR A 31 9.72 2.79 10.55
CA THR A 31 10.10 2.26 11.87
C THR A 31 11.44 2.81 12.38
N LEU A 32 12.31 3.25 11.46
CA LEU A 32 13.64 3.81 11.72
C LEU A 32 13.68 5.25 11.22
N ASP A 33 12.98 6.15 11.89
CA ASP A 33 13.19 7.58 11.71
C ASP A 33 13.37 8.27 13.08
N PRO A 34 14.61 8.55 13.52
CA PRO A 34 14.89 9.21 14.79
C PRO A 34 14.39 10.66 14.84
N TYR A 35 13.84 11.18 13.75
CA TYR A 35 13.32 12.54 13.63
C TYR A 35 11.81 12.58 13.35
N ASN A 36 11.11 11.44 13.39
CA ASN A 36 9.68 11.32 13.15
C ASN A 36 9.21 11.94 11.81
N ARG A 37 10.07 11.95 10.78
CA ARG A 37 9.99 12.91 9.68
C ARG A 37 9.32 12.47 8.39
N SER A 38 8.71 11.29 8.30
CA SER A 38 8.00 10.96 7.05
C SER A 38 6.83 10.03 7.31
N GLU A 39 5.75 10.62 7.81
CA GLU A 39 4.41 10.06 7.56
C GLU A 39 4.14 10.18 6.06
N VAL A 40 4.08 9.04 5.37
CA VAL A 40 3.80 9.01 3.93
C VAL A 40 2.33 8.62 3.75
N TYR A 41 1.57 9.57 3.22
CA TYR A 41 0.19 9.36 2.82
C TYR A 41 0.12 8.97 1.35
N PRO A 42 -0.99 8.35 0.90
CA PRO A 42 -1.29 8.25 -0.52
C PRO A 42 -1.29 9.64 -1.19
N GLU A 43 -0.88 9.72 -2.46
CA GLU A 43 -0.97 10.96 -3.24
C GLU A 43 -2.39 11.53 -3.24
N SER A 44 -2.49 12.86 -3.40
CA SER A 44 -3.78 13.56 -3.40
C SER A 44 -4.79 12.91 -4.34
N GLY A 45 -5.95 12.55 -3.80
CA GLY A 45 -7.03 11.87 -4.52
C GLY A 45 -6.97 10.34 -4.50
N LYS A 46 -5.81 9.71 -4.22
CA LYS A 46 -5.65 8.25 -4.12
C LYS A 46 -6.04 7.74 -2.75
N ASP A 47 -6.58 6.52 -2.69
CA ASP A 47 -7.10 5.93 -1.45
C ASP A 47 -6.03 5.20 -0.65
N TYR A 48 -5.08 4.55 -1.34
CA TYR A 48 -4.09 3.68 -0.72
C TYR A 48 -2.69 3.92 -1.31
N LEU A 49 -1.68 3.68 -0.46
CA LEU A 49 -0.31 3.45 -0.87
C LEU A 49 -0.02 1.97 -0.66
N VAL A 50 0.45 1.32 -1.72
CA VAL A 50 0.76 -0.10 -1.72
C VAL A 50 2.20 -0.34 -2.14
N LEU A 51 2.81 -1.38 -1.60
CA LEU A 51 4.10 -1.88 -2.08
C LEU A 51 3.88 -3.13 -2.93
N LYS A 52 4.49 -3.17 -4.10
CA LYS A 52 4.44 -4.33 -5.00
C LYS A 52 5.34 -5.44 -4.47
N LYS A 53 4.84 -6.66 -4.46
CA LYS A 53 5.60 -7.87 -4.14
C LYS A 53 6.52 -8.23 -5.32
N VAL A 54 7.80 -8.44 -5.05
CA VAL A 54 8.81 -8.84 -6.06
C VAL A 54 9.40 -10.21 -5.77
N ALA A 55 9.42 -10.64 -4.50
CA ALA A 55 9.77 -11.99 -4.07
C ALA A 55 8.92 -12.40 -2.85
N GLU A 56 9.15 -13.60 -2.32
CA GLU A 56 8.32 -14.17 -1.25
C GLU A 56 8.25 -13.28 0.00
N ASN A 57 9.36 -12.59 0.33
CA ASN A 57 9.47 -11.67 1.46
C ASN A 57 9.90 -10.24 1.07
N ASP A 58 10.04 -9.96 -0.22
CA ASP A 58 10.50 -8.66 -0.70
C ASP A 58 9.40 -7.90 -1.42
N TYR A 59 9.22 -6.65 -1.00
CA TYR A 59 8.33 -5.69 -1.65
C TYR A 59 9.16 -4.50 -2.14
N LEU A 60 9.01 -4.15 -3.41
CA LEU A 60 9.70 -3.02 -4.05
C LEU A 60 8.73 -2.30 -4.98
N GLY A 61 8.84 -0.98 -5.01
CA GLY A 61 7.98 -0.11 -5.81
C GLY A 61 6.73 0.31 -5.06
N GLU A 62 6.62 1.60 -4.85
CA GLU A 62 5.46 2.29 -4.26
C GLU A 62 4.44 2.59 -5.35
N MET A 63 3.16 2.31 -5.10
CA MET A 63 2.06 2.64 -5.99
C MET A 63 0.93 3.30 -5.22
N HIS A 64 0.46 4.45 -5.72
CA HIS A 64 -0.70 5.16 -5.18
C HIS A 64 -1.94 4.84 -6.00
N VAL A 65 -2.94 4.22 -5.38
CA VAL A 65 -4.06 3.58 -6.09
C VAL A 65 -5.41 3.98 -5.49
N TYR A 66 -6.45 3.92 -6.33
CA TYR A 66 -7.83 4.02 -5.85
C TYR A 66 -8.30 2.68 -5.27
N GLU A 67 -9.31 2.73 -4.41
CA GLU A 67 -9.96 1.54 -3.87
C GLU A 67 -10.50 0.61 -4.96
N THR A 68 -10.97 1.19 -6.07
CA THR A 68 -11.54 0.46 -7.21
C THR A 68 -10.49 -0.27 -8.05
N GLN A 69 -9.20 0.01 -7.85
CA GLN A 69 -8.09 -0.65 -8.54
C GLN A 69 -7.54 -1.86 -7.77
N LEU A 70 -8.14 -2.18 -6.62
CA LEU A 70 -7.69 -3.25 -5.75
C LEU A 70 -8.74 -4.34 -5.64
N GLU A 71 -8.27 -5.58 -5.64
CA GLU A 71 -9.06 -6.76 -5.33
C GLU A 71 -8.44 -7.53 -4.15
N GLU A 72 -9.29 -8.17 -3.36
CA GLU A 72 -8.85 -9.03 -2.27
C GLU A 72 -8.28 -10.34 -2.83
N ILE A 73 -7.07 -10.71 -2.39
CA ILE A 73 -6.53 -12.04 -2.67
C ILE A 73 -7.15 -13.00 -1.65
N LYS A 74 -8.15 -13.76 -2.09
CA LYS A 74 -8.69 -14.87 -1.30
C LYS A 74 -7.75 -16.06 -1.48
N ASN A 75 -7.10 -16.46 -0.39
CA ASN A 75 -6.43 -17.76 -0.30
C ASN A 75 -7.44 -18.90 -0.35
#